data_AF-A0A6A0GZK1-F1
#
_entry.id   AF-A0A6A0GZK1-F1
#
_cell.length_a   1.000
_cell.length_b   1.000
_cell.length_c   1.000
_cell.angle_alpha   90.00
_cell.angle_beta   90.00
_cell.angle_gamma   90.00
#
_symmetry.space_group_name_H-M   'P 1'
#
loop_
_entity.id
_entity.type
_entity.pdbx_description
1 polymer ?
#
loop_
_entity_poly.entity_id
_entity_poly.type
_entity_poly.pdbx_seq_one_letter_code
_entity_poly.pdbx_strand_id
1 'polypeptide(L)'
;MEPETSYKTEVAPDRNKSSPVPKNYTCIRCGAKAKHLAKNCFAIKLTCKKCSKQGHLAKVCKSGLKARRLEPSEHQCNGRKARTGEAKYARHFTAFATSRK
;
A
#
# COMPACT_ATOMS: atom_id res chain seq x y z
N MET A 1 -32.19 -48.94 20.67
CA MET A 1 -32.72 -48.18 19.53
C MET A 1 -32.62 -46.71 19.90
N GLU A 2 -31.54 -46.07 19.46
CA GLU A 2 -31.21 -44.63 19.53
C GLU A 2 -30.20 -44.42 18.37
N PRO A 3 -29.98 -43.22 17.85
CA PRO A 3 -30.84 -42.04 17.79
C PRO A 3 -30.91 -41.39 16.38
N GLU A 4 -31.91 -40.53 16.22
CA GLU A 4 -32.18 -39.67 15.07
C GLU A 4 -31.03 -38.64 14.85
N THR A 5 -29.96 -39.02 14.17
CA THR A 5 -28.92 -38.06 13.72
C THR A 5 -28.94 -37.96 12.20
N SER A 6 -30.07 -37.53 11.63
CA SER A 6 -30.16 -37.26 10.20
C SER A 6 -30.04 -35.76 9.93
N TYR A 7 -29.10 -35.46 9.04
CA TYR A 7 -28.96 -34.26 8.23
C TYR A 7 -28.69 -32.93 8.97
N LYS A 8 -27.51 -32.84 9.60
CA LYS A 8 -26.83 -31.54 9.69
C LYS A 8 -26.31 -31.17 8.29
N THR A 9 -27.11 -30.47 7.48
CA THR A 9 -26.61 -29.91 6.22
C THR A 9 -25.75 -28.68 6.56
N GLU A 10 -24.47 -28.91 6.78
CA GLU A 10 -23.47 -27.86 6.93
C GLU A 10 -23.29 -27.20 5.55
N VAL A 11 -24.13 -26.22 5.24
CA VAL A 11 -24.00 -25.43 4.02
C VAL A 11 -22.68 -24.67 4.08
N ALA A 12 -21.67 -25.21 3.39
CA ALA A 12 -20.39 -24.53 3.19
C ALA A 12 -20.67 -23.12 2.64
N PRO A 13 -20.07 -22.05 3.21
CA PRO A 13 -20.29 -20.71 2.71
C PRO A 13 -19.82 -20.67 1.25
N ASP A 14 -20.73 -20.41 0.31
CA ASP A 14 -20.41 -20.25 -1.10
C ASP A 14 -19.28 -19.22 -1.21
N ARG A 15 -18.07 -19.70 -1.52
CA ARG A 15 -16.89 -18.84 -1.73
C ARG A 15 -17.00 -17.97 -2.99
N ASN A 16 -18.18 -17.95 -3.62
CA ASN A 16 -18.52 -17.17 -4.79
C ASN A 16 -19.37 -15.92 -4.47
N LYS A 17 -19.20 -15.33 -3.29
CA LYS A 17 -19.62 -13.95 -3.04
C LYS A 17 -18.41 -13.04 -3.19
N SER A 18 -18.20 -12.53 -4.40
CA SER A 18 -17.45 -11.28 -4.61
C SER A 18 -17.95 -10.28 -3.57
N SER A 19 -17.12 -9.95 -2.58
CA SER A 19 -17.55 -9.13 -1.44
C SER A 19 -18.33 -7.91 -1.95
N PRO A 20 -19.54 -7.65 -1.43
CA PRO A 20 -20.44 -6.66 -2.02
C PRO A 20 -19.80 -5.28 -1.90
N VAL A 21 -19.20 -4.80 -2.99
CA VAL A 21 -18.82 -3.40 -3.09
C VAL A 21 -20.14 -2.63 -3.08
N PRO A 22 -20.31 -1.62 -2.21
CA PRO A 22 -21.56 -0.87 -2.17
C PRO A 22 -21.86 -0.28 -3.55
N LYS A 23 -23.10 -0.40 -4.03
CA LYS A 23 -23.51 0.14 -5.34
C LYS A 23 -23.29 1.65 -5.44
N ASN A 24 -23.36 2.34 -4.30
CA ASN A 24 -23.13 3.79 -4.16
C ASN A 24 -21.65 4.15 -3.89
N TYR A 25 -20.77 3.16 -3.78
CA TYR A 25 -19.36 3.40 -3.52
C TYR A 25 -18.65 3.81 -4.81
N THR A 26 -18.01 4.97 -4.76
CA THR A 26 -17.10 5.44 -5.82
C THR A 26 -15.68 5.40 -5.30
N CYS A 27 -14.81 4.70 -6.01
CA CYS A 27 -13.41 4.58 -5.61
C CYS A 27 -12.70 5.93 -5.72
N ILE A 28 -12.19 6.45 -4.60
CA ILE A 28 -11.48 7.74 -4.55
C ILE A 28 -10.17 7.76 -5.36
N ARG A 29 -9.62 6.58 -5.71
CA ARG A 29 -8.34 6.45 -6.41
C ARG A 29 -8.50 6.40 -7.94
N CYS A 30 -9.61 5.88 -8.45
CA CYS A 30 -9.82 5.70 -9.89
C CYS A 30 -11.13 6.29 -10.42
N GLY A 31 -12.07 6.63 -9.55
CA GLY A 31 -13.41 7.10 -9.92
C GLY A 31 -14.36 5.99 -10.36
N ALA A 32 -13.96 4.71 -10.28
CA ALA A 32 -14.84 3.60 -10.64
C ALA A 32 -15.94 3.41 -9.58
N LYS A 33 -17.20 3.28 -10.05
CA LYS A 33 -18.37 3.02 -9.22
C LYS A 33 -18.56 1.51 -9.05
N ALA A 34 -18.89 1.06 -7.85
CA ALA A 34 -19.31 -0.31 -7.51
C ALA A 34 -18.37 -1.46 -7.95
N LYS A 35 -17.13 -1.19 -8.38
CA LYS A 35 -16.20 -2.23 -8.88
C LYS A 35 -15.29 -2.84 -7.82
N HIS A 36 -14.67 -2.03 -6.97
CA HIS A 36 -13.70 -2.46 -5.97
C HIS A 36 -13.57 -1.41 -4.87
N LEU A 37 -13.11 -1.81 -3.68
CA LEU A 37 -12.75 -0.88 -2.60
C LEU A 37 -11.41 -0.18 -2.89
N ALA A 38 -11.18 0.98 -2.26
CA ALA A 38 -9.94 1.75 -2.42
C ALA A 38 -8.70 0.91 -2.16
N LYS A 39 -8.78 -0.02 -1.20
CA LYS A 39 -7.70 -0.95 -0.81
C LYS A 39 -7.31 -1.94 -1.91
N ASN A 40 -8.23 -2.31 -2.80
CA ASN A 40 -8.02 -3.24 -3.91
C ASN A 40 -7.91 -2.53 -5.27
N CYS A 41 -7.74 -1.21 -5.27
CA CYS A 41 -7.66 -0.46 -6.51
C CYS A 41 -6.29 -0.59 -7.15
N PHE A 42 -6.23 -0.94 -8.44
CA PHE A 42 -4.97 -0.97 -9.21
C PHE A 42 -4.24 0.38 -9.20
N ALA A 43 -4.97 1.49 -9.05
CA ALA A 43 -4.42 2.84 -9.02
C ALA A 43 -3.51 3.11 -7.81
N ILE A 44 -3.46 2.21 -6.82
CA ILE A 44 -2.53 2.29 -5.67
C ILE A 44 -1.08 2.39 -6.15
N LYS A 45 -0.70 1.59 -7.16
CA LYS A 45 0.66 1.56 -7.70
C LYS A 45 0.84 2.45 -8.92
N LEU A 46 -0.21 3.16 -9.34
CA LEU A 46 -0.19 3.98 -10.54
C LEU A 46 0.27 5.40 -10.20
N THR A 47 1.21 5.91 -11.00
CA THR A 47 1.64 7.30 -10.92
C THR A 47 0.70 8.20 -11.72
N CYS A 48 0.14 9.20 -11.05
CA CYS A 48 -0.72 10.19 -11.68
C CYS A 48 0.09 11.03 -12.69
N LYS A 49 -0.35 11.04 -13.95
CA LYS A 49 0.29 11.83 -15.03
C LYS A 49 0.12 13.35 -14.89
N LYS A 50 -0.76 13.82 -14.00
CA LYS A 50 -1.03 15.26 -13.79
C LYS A 50 -0.24 15.89 -12.65
N CYS A 51 0.09 15.11 -11.60
CA CYS A 51 0.81 15.62 -10.43
C CYS A 51 2.01 14.77 -10.01
N SER A 52 2.36 13.75 -10.80
CA SER A 52 3.47 12.82 -10.56
C SER A 52 3.43 12.06 -9.23
N LYS A 53 2.32 12.15 -8.47
CA LYS A 53 2.10 11.40 -7.21
C LYS A 53 1.49 10.03 -7.48
N GLN A 54 1.84 9.05 -6.67
CA GLN A 54 1.28 7.71 -6.75
C GLN A 54 -0.05 7.58 -5.99
N GLY A 55 -0.85 6.57 -6.34
CA GLY A 55 -2.04 6.20 -5.59
C GLY A 55 -3.37 6.69 -6.15
N HIS A 56 -3.38 7.35 -7.31
CA HIS A 56 -4.60 7.79 -7.99
C HIS A 56 -4.42 8.00 -9.51
N LEU A 57 -5.53 8.01 -10.26
CA LEU A 57 -5.55 8.36 -11.69
C LEU A 57 -5.64 9.87 -11.91
N ALA A 58 -5.09 10.32 -13.05
CA ALA A 58 -5.22 11.69 -13.54
C ALA A 58 -6.67 12.20 -13.58
N LYS A 59 -7.65 11.30 -13.84
CA LYS A 59 -9.08 11.62 -13.88
C LYS A 59 -9.66 12.08 -12.54
N VAL A 60 -9.11 11.61 -11.41
CA VAL A 60 -9.56 11.96 -10.05
C VAL A 60 -8.54 12.83 -9.31
N CYS A 61 -7.57 13.39 -10.04
CA CYS A 61 -6.51 14.21 -9.48
C CYS A 61 -7.06 15.54 -8.97
N LYS A 62 -7.10 15.73 -7.65
CA LYS A 62 -7.52 16.99 -7.02
C LYS A 62 -6.48 18.12 -7.14
N SER A 63 -5.26 17.82 -7.60
CA SER A 63 -4.18 18.79 -7.72
C SER A 63 -4.42 19.85 -8.80
N GLY A 64 -5.33 19.62 -9.76
CA GLY A 64 -5.62 20.57 -10.84
C GLY A 64 -6.38 21.83 -10.43
N LEU A 65 -6.93 21.88 -9.20
CA LEU A 65 -7.67 23.05 -8.70
C LEU A 65 -6.82 23.96 -7.80
N LYS A 66 -5.58 23.56 -7.46
CA LYS A 66 -4.67 24.42 -6.70
C LYS A 66 -3.91 25.32 -7.67
N ALA A 67 -4.46 26.52 -7.82
CA ALA A 67 -3.89 27.69 -8.45
C ALA A 67 -2.37 27.81 -8.30
N ARG A 68 -1.69 27.91 -9.45
CA ARG A 68 -0.57 28.81 -9.83
C ARG A 68 0.55 29.19 -8.84
N ARG A 69 0.64 28.75 -7.57
CA ARG A 69 1.69 29.29 -6.69
C ARG A 69 2.02 28.53 -5.40
N LEU A 70 2.05 27.20 -5.37
CA LEU A 70 2.78 26.52 -4.28
C LEU A 70 3.41 25.23 -4.82
N GLU A 71 4.68 25.34 -5.19
CA GLU A 71 5.63 24.27 -5.48
C GLU A 71 5.66 23.22 -4.35
N PRO A 72 5.21 21.97 -4.57
CA PRO A 72 5.40 20.89 -3.62
C PRO A 72 6.68 20.12 -4.00
N SER A 73 7.69 20.28 -3.15
CA SER A 73 8.96 19.54 -3.10
C SER A 73 8.93 18.18 -3.78
N GLU A 74 9.82 18.07 -4.76
CA GLU A 74 10.61 16.91 -5.13
C GLU A 74 10.19 15.61 -4.42
N HIS A 75 9.38 14.81 -5.13
CA HIS A 75 9.32 13.39 -4.86
C HIS A 75 10.67 12.78 -5.28
N GLN A 76 11.61 12.78 -4.34
CA GLN A 76 12.74 11.87 -4.37
C GLN A 76 12.16 10.44 -4.29
N CYS A 77 11.92 9.81 -5.44
CA CYS A 77 11.77 8.36 -5.44
C CYS A 77 13.16 7.81 -5.10
N ASN A 78 13.35 7.46 -3.84
CA ASN A 78 14.56 6.80 -3.42
C ASN A 78 14.59 5.46 -4.16
N GLY A 79 15.51 5.38 -5.13
CA GLY A 79 15.76 4.21 -5.93
C GLY A 79 15.96 2.99 -5.03
N ARG A 80 15.51 1.86 -5.55
CA ARG A 80 15.74 0.52 -5.01
C ARG A 80 17.20 0.40 -4.57
N LYS A 81 17.49 0.51 -3.28
CA LYS A 81 18.80 0.11 -2.77
C LYS A 81 18.87 -1.40 -2.91
N ALA A 82 19.79 -1.83 -3.78
CA ALA A 82 20.17 -3.21 -3.96
C ALA A 82 20.50 -3.81 -2.57
N ARG A 83 20.00 -5.02 -2.34
CA ARG A 83 20.48 -5.88 -1.24
C ARG A 83 21.88 -6.34 -1.61
N THR A 84 22.88 -5.52 -1.34
CA THR A 84 24.27 -5.97 -1.21
C THR A 84 24.58 -6.00 0.28
N GLY A 85 25.07 -7.14 0.74
CA GLY A 85 25.38 -7.39 2.15
C GLY A 85 26.59 -6.63 2.67
N GLU A 86 26.94 -7.05 3.89
CA GLU A 86 28.20 -6.83 4.62
C GLU A 86 28.38 -5.57 5.49
N ALA A 87 28.35 -5.87 6.80
CA ALA A 87 29.40 -5.58 7.77
C ALA A 87 29.73 -4.12 8.09
N LYS A 88 29.08 -3.57 9.13
CA LYS A 88 29.62 -2.44 9.90
C LYS A 88 29.21 -2.51 11.38
N TYR A 89 29.57 -3.60 12.06
CA TYR A 89 29.87 -3.48 13.49
C TYR A 89 31.32 -3.03 13.59
N ALA A 90 31.53 -1.72 13.66
CA ALA A 90 32.81 -1.14 14.01
C ALA A 90 32.78 -0.87 15.52
N ARG A 91 33.16 -1.86 16.34
CA ARG A 91 33.48 -1.58 17.74
C ARG A 91 34.85 -0.93 17.78
N HIS A 92 34.85 0.39 17.95
CA HIS A 92 35.98 1.16 18.45
C HIS A 92 36.37 0.61 19.84
N PHE A 93 37.43 -0.20 19.90
CA PHE A 93 38.23 -0.30 21.11
C PHE A 93 39.37 0.71 20.95
N THR A 94 39.19 1.88 21.53
CA THR A 94 40.24 2.90 21.65
C THR A 94 41.39 2.31 22.45
N ALA A 95 42.56 2.20 21.82
CA ALA A 95 43.81 1.86 22.47
C ALA A 95 44.18 2.95 23.49
N PHE A 96 44.10 2.62 24.78
CA PHE A 96 44.67 3.45 25.84
C PHE A 96 46.17 3.13 25.95
N ALA A 97 46.96 3.79 25.11
CA ALA A 97 48.41 3.81 25.23
C ALA A 97 48.82 4.86 26.28
N THR A 98 49.12 4.43 27.50
CA THR A 98 49.89 5.24 28.46
C THR A 98 51.12 4.45 28.89
N SER A 99 52.24 4.80 28.30
CA SER A 99 53.58 4.33 28.64
C SER A 99 54.03 4.85 30.02
N ARG A 100 55.03 4.13 30.57
CA ARG A 100 56.10 4.54 31.51
C ARG A 100 55.91 4.14 32.98
N LYS A 101 56.66 3.11 33.41
CA LYS A 101 57.81 3.28 34.30
C LYS A 101 58.75 2.07 34.23
#